data_AF-A0A174KR29-F1
#
_entry.id   AF-A0A174KR29-F1
#
_cell.length_a   1.000
_cell.length_b   1.000
_cell.length_c   1.000
_cell.angle_alpha   90.00
_cell.angle_beta   90.00
_cell.angle_gamma   90.00
#
_symmetry.space_group_name_H-M   'P 1'
#
loop_
_entity.id
_entity.type
_entity.pdbx_description
1 polymer ?
#
loop_
_entity_poly.entity_id
_entity_poly.type
_entity_poly.pdbx_seq_one_letter_code
_entity_poly.pdbx_strand_id
1 'polypeptide(L)' 'MPPESRAEYFKDRRAKFKSFTVEVEREKMEAFERKLQERQESKKEWLDKKIDEELGQ' A
#
# COMPACT_ATOMS: atom_id res chain seq x y z
N MET A 1 10.69 -15.44 26.42
CA MET A 1 10.75 -13.98 26.29
C MET A 1 9.34 -13.44 26.50
N PRO A 2 9.15 -12.42 27.35
CA PRO A 2 7.82 -11.91 27.67
C PRO A 2 7.17 -11.34 26.40
N PRO A 3 5.83 -11.21 26.34
CA PRO A 3 5.15 -10.47 25.29
C PRO A 3 5.38 -8.97 25.51
N GLU A 4 6.63 -8.51 25.40
CA GLU A 4 6.97 -7.13 25.10
C GLU A 4 6.67 -6.90 23.61
N SER A 5 5.81 -5.97 23.25
CA SER A 5 4.40 -5.98 23.58
C SER A 5 3.72 -6.02 22.21
N ARG A 6 2.85 -6.99 21.91
CA ARG A 6 2.09 -6.98 20.63
C ARG A 6 1.48 -5.60 20.40
N ALA A 7 1.08 -4.92 21.48
CA ALA A 7 0.60 -3.56 21.48
C ALA A 7 1.66 -2.53 21.01
N GLU A 8 2.92 -2.62 21.44
CA GLU A 8 4.01 -1.77 20.95
C GLU A 8 4.30 -1.99 19.46
N TYR A 9 4.34 -3.24 18.99
CA TYR A 9 4.48 -3.54 17.56
C TYR A 9 3.38 -2.87 16.72
N PHE A 10 2.13 -2.93 17.18
CA PHE A 10 1.03 -2.24 16.49
C PHE A 10 1.08 -0.72 16.63
N LYS A 11 1.64 -0.17 17.72
CA LYS A 11 1.84 1.28 17.89
C LYS A 11 2.87 1.79 16.90
N ASP A 12 4.05 1.17 16.85
CA ASP A 12 5.14 1.55 15.93
C ASP A 12 4.72 1.43 14.47
N ARG A 13 3.95 0.38 14.15
CA ARG A 13 3.46 0.18 12.79
C ARG A 13 2.51 1.31 12.35
N ARG A 14 1.62 1.79 13.23
CA ARG A 14 0.73 2.93 12.92
C ARG A 14 1.47 4.26 12.87
N ALA A 15 2.55 4.41 13.63
CA ALA A 15 3.40 5.59 13.56
C ALA A 15 4.18 5.66 12.23
N LYS A 16 4.64 4.51 11.72
CA LYS A 16 5.44 4.43 10.49
C LYS A 16 4.59 4.41 9.21
N PHE A 17 3.42 3.79 9.24
CA PHE A 17 2.59 3.58 8.04
C PHE A 17 1.22 4.23 8.21
N LYS A 18 0.87 5.11 7.27
CA LYS A 18 -0.47 5.68 7.15
C LYS A 18 -1.28 4.90 6.12
N SER A 19 -2.47 4.45 6.48
CA SER A 19 -3.38 3.78 5.55
C SER A 19 -4.10 4.79 4.66
N PHE A 20 -4.06 4.59 3.35
CA PHE A 20 -4.85 5.33 2.37
C PHE A 20 -5.89 4.38 1.76
N THR A 21 -7.16 4.58 2.11
CA THR A 21 -8.27 3.74 1.64
C THR A 21 -9.25 4.63 0.89
N VAL A 22 -9.47 4.32 -0.39
CA VAL A 22 -10.42 5.03 -1.26
C VAL A 22 -11.22 3.99 -2.03
N GLU A 23 -12.52 4.22 -2.18
CA GLU A 23 -13.39 3.37 -2.99
C GLU A 23 -13.19 3.72 -4.47
N VAL A 24 -13.01 2.68 -5.27
CA VAL A 24 -12.86 2.77 -6.73
C VAL A 24 -13.85 1.82 -7.37
N GLU A 25 -14.33 2.18 -8.55
CA GLU A 25 -15.22 1.34 -9.33
C GLU A 25 -14.59 -0.04 -9.56
N ARG A 26 -15.41 -1.08 -9.37
CA ARG A 26 -14.96 -2.47 -9.39
C ARG A 26 -14.32 -2.87 -10.72
N GLU A 27 -14.98 -2.61 -11.85
CA GLU A 27 -14.48 -3.03 -13.16
C GLU A 27 -13.16 -2.33 -13.50
N LYS A 28 -13.08 -1.02 -13.19
CA LYS A 28 -11.83 -0.26 -13.27
C LYS A 28 -10.70 -0.89 -12.45
N MET A 29 -10.97 -1.31 -11.20
CA MET A 29 -9.97 -1.94 -10.35
C MET A 29 -9.53 -3.31 -10.90
N GLU A 30 -10.48 -4.13 -11.37
CA GLU A 30 -10.18 -5.45 -11.96
C GLU A 30 -9.33 -5.30 -13.25
N ALA A 31 -9.66 -4.33 -14.10
CA ALA A 31 -8.85 -4.04 -15.30
C ALA A 31 -7.44 -3.55 -14.94
N PHE A 32 -7.34 -2.74 -13.89
CA PHE A 32 -6.06 -2.23 -13.40
C PHE A 32 -5.19 -3.35 -12.81
N GLU A 33 -5.77 -4.28 -12.05
CA GLU A 33 -5.06 -5.45 -11.52
C GLU A 33 -4.45 -6.33 -12.62
N ARG A 34 -5.20 -6.57 -13.71
CA ARG A 34 -4.67 -7.32 -14.87
C ARG A 34 -3.45 -6.63 -15.46
N LYS A 35 -3.51 -5.31 -15.61
CA LYS A 35 -2.39 -4.51 -16.15
C LYS A 35 -1.17 -4.53 -15.23
N LEU A 36 -1.38 -4.56 -13.92
CA LEU A 36 -0.31 -4.72 -12.93
C LEU A 36 0.32 -6.11 -12.98
N GLN A 37 -0.50 -7.16 -13.15
CA GLN A 37 -0.02 -8.53 -13.31
C GLN A 37 0.86 -8.69 -14.56
N GLU A 38 0.45 -8.10 -15.69
CA GLU A 38 1.26 -8.07 -16.92
C GLU A 38 2.62 -7.40 -16.72
N ARG A 39 2.67 -6.39 -15.84
CA ARG A 39 3.89 -5.65 -15.50
C ARG A 39 4.72 -6.30 -14.38
N GLN A 40 4.24 -7.41 -13.82
CA GLN A 40 4.81 -8.05 -12.63
C GLN A 40 5.01 -7.08 -11.45
N GLU A 41 4.11 -6.10 -11.33
CA GLU A 41 4.18 -5.04 -10.33
C GLU A 41 3.05 -5.19 -9.32
N SER A 42 3.34 -5.06 -8.02
CA SER A 42 2.28 -5.09 -7.00
C SER A 42 1.55 -3.75 -6.90
N LYS A 43 0.30 -3.77 -6.43
CA LYS A 43 -0.48 -2.55 -6.17
C LYS A 43 0.25 -1.56 -5.25
N LYS A 44 1.00 -2.10 -4.27
CA LYS A 44 1.80 -1.30 -3.34
C LYS A 44 2.91 -0.58 -4.10
N GLU A 45 3.72 -1.31 -4.86
CA GLU A 45 4.83 -0.74 -5.62
C GLU A 45 4.35 0.30 -6.64
N TRP A 46 3.24 0.01 -7.33
CA TRP A 46 2.63 0.97 -8.23
C TRP A 46 2.20 2.26 -7.52
N LEU A 47 1.57 2.14 -6.35
CA LEU A 47 1.11 3.29 -5.57
C LEU A 47 2.29 4.09 -5.04
N ASP A 48 3.33 3.42 -4.53
CA ASP A 48 4.57 4.03 -4.03
C ASP A 48 5.25 4.84 -5.15
N LYS A 49 5.45 4.23 -6.33
CA LYS A 49 6.00 4.92 -7.50
C LYS A 49 5.17 6.12 -7.93
N LYS A 50 3.84 6.02 -7.87
CA LYS A 50 2.96 7.13 -8.22
C LYS A 50 3.03 8.26 -7.20
N ILE A 51 3.19 7.94 -5.91
CA ILE A 51 3.42 8.94 -4.88
C ILE A 51 4.79 9.61 -5.09
N ASP A 52 5.84 8.83 -5.34
CA ASP A 52 7.18 9.36 -5.62
C ASP A 52 7.19 10.28 -6.85
N GLU A 53 6.50 9.89 -7.93
CA GLU A 53 6.34 10.72 -9.15
C GLU A 53 5.64 12.07 -8.83
N GLU A 54 4.59 12.07 -8.01
CA GLU A 54 3.90 13.30 -7.58
C GLU A 54 4.75 14.17 -6.63
N LEU A 55 5.61 13.53 -5.83
CA LEU A 55 6.59 14.21 -4.97
C LEU A 55 7.82 14.70 -5.75
N GLY A 56 7.96 14.31 -7.02
CA GLY A 56 9.12 14.63 -7.87
C GLY A 56 10.41 13.90 -7.44
N GLN A 57 10.28 12.73 -6.81
CA GLN A 57 11.38 11.89 -6.33
C GLN A 57 11.77 10.79 -7.32
#